data_AF-A0A853R3S2-F1
#
_entry.id   AF-A0A853R3S2-F1
#
_cell.length_a   1.000
_cell.length_b   1.000
_cell.length_c   1.000
_cell.angle_alpha   90.00
_cell.angle_beta   90.00
_cell.angle_gamma   90.00
#
_symmetry.space_group_name_H-M   'P 1'
#
loop_
_entity.id
_entity.type
_entity.pdbx_description
1 polymer ?
#
loop_
_entity_poly.entity_id
_entity_poly.type
_entity_poly.pdbx_seq_one_letter_code
_entity_poly.pdbx_strand_id
1 'polypeptide(L)'
;MINQWVTQQSGSVYWLVGYKTIKHGMLENGGMSFENMAVLFHGDTFSSVMGLSPWLVPVSGKVLNLPVEILQQGLFLTSSTRTEVMLDHLQSLLIASLDGEEVMFRFYDRDVIIPILRAMDEAEVNHFLGNINQLVAIDHHEEDVLITFSNTSCSEFVLRHGTWWKMLPHHLAPLYNVNVHANSLERRWWELLPHLLQRLESPQQTILSALQSALEKRNSYEVAEQHALVALVTATDTALDDLSHPLHLTSDELKELKAIKESWQ
;
A
#
# COMPACT_ATOMS: atom_id res chain seq x y z
N MET A 1 -7.58 3.79 -22.72
CA MET A 1 -6.46 2.84 -22.55
C MET A 1 -6.95 1.46 -22.13
N ILE A 2 -7.65 1.31 -21.00
CA ILE A 2 -8.17 0.02 -20.52
C ILE A 2 -9.02 -0.69 -21.59
N ASN A 3 -10.05 -0.05 -22.15
CA ASN A 3 -10.92 -0.70 -23.14
C ASN A 3 -10.13 -1.22 -24.36
N GLN A 4 -9.15 -0.44 -24.83
CA GLN A 4 -8.28 -0.87 -25.93
C GLN A 4 -7.45 -2.09 -25.53
N TRP A 5 -6.84 -2.09 -24.34
CA TRP A 5 -6.09 -3.23 -23.84
C TRP A 5 -6.97 -4.48 -23.70
N VAL A 6 -8.20 -4.35 -23.17
CA VAL A 6 -9.15 -5.47 -23.03
C VAL A 6 -9.48 -6.08 -24.39
N THR A 7 -9.74 -5.25 -25.41
CA THR A 7 -10.06 -5.76 -26.76
C THR A 7 -8.90 -6.46 -27.46
N GLN A 8 -7.67 -6.28 -26.97
CA GLN A 8 -6.47 -6.95 -27.49
C GLN A 8 -6.23 -8.30 -26.82
N GLN A 9 -6.95 -8.63 -25.75
CA GLN A 9 -6.78 -9.89 -25.03
C GLN A 9 -7.51 -11.02 -25.76
N SER A 10 -6.82 -12.15 -25.93
CA SER A 10 -7.40 -13.39 -26.46
C SER A 10 -8.00 -14.29 -25.38
N GLY A 11 -7.64 -14.07 -24.12
CA GLY A 11 -8.09 -14.85 -22.96
C GLY A 11 -9.20 -14.18 -22.15
N SER A 12 -9.62 -14.86 -21.08
CA SER A 12 -10.57 -14.31 -20.12
C SER A 12 -9.96 -13.14 -19.36
N VAL A 13 -10.70 -12.03 -19.31
CA VAL A 13 -10.32 -10.81 -18.58
C VAL A 13 -11.25 -10.64 -17.39
N TYR A 14 -10.69 -10.27 -16.25
CA TYR A 14 -11.41 -10.02 -15.02
C TYR A 14 -11.07 -8.65 -14.47
N TRP A 15 -12.04 -8.03 -13.81
CA TRP A 15 -11.89 -6.79 -13.07
C TRP A 15 -11.98 -7.10 -11.58
N LEU A 16 -10.86 -6.99 -10.89
CA LEU A 16 -10.72 -7.16 -9.45
C LEU A 16 -10.85 -5.79 -8.78
N VAL A 17 -11.80 -5.67 -7.85
CA VAL A 17 -12.17 -4.36 -7.32
C VAL A 17 -12.67 -4.44 -5.87
N GLY A 18 -12.40 -3.39 -5.10
CA GLY A 18 -12.88 -3.25 -3.72
C GLY A 18 -14.39 -3.00 -3.61
N TYR A 19 -14.92 -3.21 -2.40
CA TYR A 19 -16.35 -3.08 -2.08
C TYR A 19 -16.99 -1.74 -2.48
N LYS A 20 -16.32 -0.61 -2.22
CA LYS A 20 -16.88 0.72 -2.51
C LYS A 20 -17.07 0.92 -4.01
N THR A 21 -16.05 0.59 -4.79
CA THR A 21 -16.05 0.78 -6.23
C THR A 21 -17.01 -0.18 -6.93
N ILE A 22 -17.14 -1.45 -6.50
CA ILE A 22 -18.16 -2.34 -7.09
C ILE A 22 -19.58 -1.85 -6.81
N LYS A 23 -19.85 -1.30 -5.62
CA LYS A 23 -21.15 -0.73 -5.28
C LYS A 23 -21.48 0.46 -6.18
N HIS A 24 -20.51 1.32 -6.45
CA HIS A 24 -20.66 2.41 -7.42
C HIS A 24 -20.89 1.85 -8.83
N GLY A 25 -20.07 0.90 -9.29
CA GLY A 25 -20.23 0.28 -10.61
C GLY A 25 -21.62 -0.36 -10.81
N MET A 26 -22.19 -1.00 -9.78
CA MET A 26 -23.55 -1.52 -9.84
C MET A 26 -24.61 -0.42 -9.98
N LEU A 27 -24.43 0.72 -9.30
CA LEU A 27 -25.34 1.86 -9.42
C LEU A 27 -25.32 2.44 -10.85
N GLU A 28 -24.13 2.60 -11.43
CA GLU A 28 -23.99 3.04 -12.83
C GLU A 28 -24.55 2.01 -13.82
N ASN A 29 -24.53 0.72 -13.46
CA ASN A 29 -25.16 -0.36 -14.22
C ASN A 29 -26.67 -0.50 -13.92
N GLY A 30 -27.36 0.60 -13.60
CA GLY A 30 -28.81 0.62 -13.35
C GLY A 30 -29.24 -0.15 -12.10
N GLY A 31 -28.35 -0.28 -11.11
CA GLY A 31 -28.57 -1.03 -9.88
C GLY A 31 -28.43 -2.56 -10.02
N MET A 32 -28.00 -3.06 -11.18
CA MET A 32 -27.88 -4.49 -11.45
C MET A 32 -26.48 -5.03 -11.14
N SER A 33 -26.41 -6.27 -10.65
CA SER A 33 -25.17 -7.00 -10.49
C SER A 33 -24.55 -7.39 -11.84
N PHE A 34 -23.24 -7.60 -11.84
CA PHE A 34 -22.54 -8.18 -12.99
C PHE A 34 -22.66 -9.71 -12.98
N GLU A 35 -22.60 -10.31 -14.16
CA GLU A 35 -22.76 -11.75 -14.33
C GLU A 35 -21.52 -12.50 -13.82
N ASN A 36 -21.73 -13.63 -13.13
CA ASN A 36 -20.67 -14.51 -12.63
C ASN A 36 -19.61 -13.83 -11.75
N MET A 37 -19.99 -12.77 -11.02
CA MET A 37 -19.11 -12.13 -10.05
C MET A 37 -18.88 -13.03 -8.82
N ALA A 38 -17.65 -13.02 -8.30
CA ALA A 38 -17.25 -13.82 -7.15
C ALA A 38 -16.65 -12.95 -6.04
N VAL A 39 -16.96 -13.30 -4.79
CA VAL A 39 -16.35 -12.67 -3.61
C VAL A 39 -14.98 -13.27 -3.32
N LEU A 40 -14.05 -12.43 -2.87
CA LEU A 40 -12.76 -12.88 -2.38
C LEU A 40 -12.82 -13.33 -0.92
N PHE A 41 -13.51 -12.59 -0.04
CA PHE A 41 -13.59 -12.98 1.37
C PHE A 41 -14.51 -14.18 1.54
N HIS A 42 -13.97 -15.29 2.06
CA HIS A 42 -14.69 -16.54 2.25
C HIS A 42 -14.24 -17.27 3.53
N GLY A 43 -15.13 -18.06 4.13
CA GLY A 43 -14.83 -18.82 5.35
C GLY A 43 -14.86 -18.00 6.65
N ASP A 44 -14.65 -18.70 7.76
CA ASP A 44 -14.88 -18.16 9.11
C ASP A 44 -13.94 -17.00 9.46
N THR A 45 -12.70 -17.04 8.94
CA THR A 45 -11.68 -16.00 9.11
C THR A 45 -12.18 -14.61 8.70
N PHE A 46 -13.04 -14.54 7.69
CA PHE A 46 -13.55 -13.27 7.16
C PHE A 46 -15.02 -12.99 7.51
N SER A 47 -15.63 -13.80 8.38
CA SER A 47 -17.06 -13.72 8.72
C SER A 47 -17.53 -12.32 9.13
N SER A 48 -16.72 -11.60 9.92
CA SER A 48 -17.03 -10.25 10.39
C SER A 48 -16.91 -9.15 9.32
N VAL A 49 -16.16 -9.40 8.25
CA VAL A 49 -15.86 -8.43 7.19
C VAL A 49 -16.38 -8.85 5.82
N MET A 50 -17.09 -9.97 5.72
CA MET A 50 -17.58 -10.55 4.46
C MET A 50 -18.44 -9.58 3.65
N GLY A 51 -19.22 -8.72 4.32
CA GLY A 51 -20.01 -7.66 3.69
C GLY A 51 -19.19 -6.58 2.98
N LEU A 52 -17.88 -6.52 3.25
CA LEU A 52 -16.92 -5.58 2.66
C LEU A 52 -15.97 -6.28 1.67
N SER A 53 -16.31 -7.49 1.22
CA SER A 53 -15.47 -8.27 0.31
C SER A 53 -15.09 -7.49 -0.95
N PRO A 54 -13.83 -7.63 -1.42
CA PRO A 54 -13.51 -7.36 -2.82
C PRO A 54 -14.20 -8.37 -3.73
N TRP A 55 -14.34 -8.00 -4.99
CA TRP A 55 -15.03 -8.78 -6.00
C TRP A 55 -14.15 -8.98 -7.22
N LEU A 56 -14.20 -10.21 -7.73
CA LEU A 56 -13.70 -10.57 -9.04
C LEU A 56 -14.88 -10.58 -10.01
N VAL A 57 -14.84 -9.72 -11.02
CA VAL A 57 -15.91 -9.56 -12.01
C VAL A 57 -15.40 -9.95 -13.39
N PRO A 58 -15.94 -10.99 -14.05
CA PRO A 58 -15.63 -11.26 -15.44
C PRO A 58 -15.99 -10.05 -16.32
N VAL A 59 -15.04 -9.58 -17.12
CA VAL A 59 -15.25 -8.40 -17.96
C VAL A 59 -16.21 -8.76 -19.09
N SER A 60 -17.29 -7.98 -19.16
CA SER A 60 -18.32 -8.06 -20.21
C SER A 60 -18.59 -6.68 -20.78
N GLY A 61 -19.44 -6.59 -21.81
CA GLY A 61 -19.87 -5.28 -22.35
C GLY A 61 -20.46 -4.36 -21.29
N LYS A 62 -21.15 -4.90 -20.27
CA LYS A 62 -21.69 -4.10 -19.15
C LYS A 62 -20.58 -3.46 -18.31
N VAL A 63 -19.50 -4.20 -18.05
CA VAL A 63 -18.32 -3.65 -17.34
C VAL A 63 -17.65 -2.58 -18.20
N LEU A 64 -17.42 -2.84 -19.49
CA LEU A 64 -16.75 -1.90 -20.39
C LEU A 64 -17.55 -0.61 -20.67
N ASN A 65 -18.85 -0.62 -20.40
CA ASN A 65 -19.73 0.55 -20.50
C ASN A 65 -19.72 1.43 -19.25
N LEU A 66 -19.03 1.02 -18.17
CA LEU A 66 -18.90 1.85 -16.98
C LEU A 66 -18.09 3.13 -17.27
N PRO A 67 -18.32 4.22 -16.52
CA PRO A 67 -17.45 5.38 -16.54
C PRO A 67 -15.98 5.00 -16.32
N VAL A 68 -15.09 5.66 -17.06
CA VAL A 68 -13.65 5.34 -17.06
C VAL A 68 -13.05 5.53 -15.66
N GLU A 69 -13.54 6.52 -14.93
CA GLU A 69 -13.13 6.89 -13.57
C GLU A 69 -13.43 5.76 -12.57
N ILE A 70 -14.44 4.93 -12.84
CA ILE A 70 -14.76 3.74 -12.03
C ILE A 70 -13.87 2.58 -12.43
N LEU A 71 -13.71 2.32 -13.73
CA LEU A 71 -12.88 1.23 -14.22
C LEU A 71 -11.43 1.37 -13.74
N GLN A 72 -10.91 2.59 -13.72
CA GLN A 72 -9.56 2.93 -13.28
C GLN A 72 -9.31 2.67 -11.78
N GLN A 73 -10.35 2.50 -10.95
CA GLN A 73 -10.17 2.23 -9.52
C GLN A 73 -9.87 0.76 -9.20
N GLY A 74 -9.96 -0.15 -10.18
CA GLY A 74 -9.68 -1.58 -9.99
C GLY A 74 -8.43 -2.06 -10.72
N LEU A 75 -8.19 -3.37 -10.59
CA LEU A 75 -7.13 -4.11 -11.25
C LEU A 75 -7.74 -5.00 -12.34
N PHE A 76 -7.09 -5.10 -13.49
CA PHE A 76 -7.47 -6.01 -14.56
C PHE A 76 -6.55 -7.22 -14.59
N LEU A 77 -7.12 -8.41 -14.66
CA LEU A 77 -6.40 -9.67 -14.63
C LEU A 77 -6.70 -10.46 -15.90
N THR A 78 -5.70 -11.11 -16.46
CA THR A 78 -5.89 -12.19 -17.45
C THR A 78 -5.42 -13.50 -16.86
N SER A 79 -6.13 -14.58 -17.17
CA SER A 79 -5.68 -15.94 -16.87
C SER A 79 -6.14 -16.90 -17.96
N SER A 80 -5.28 -17.86 -18.28
CA SER A 80 -5.56 -18.99 -19.16
C SER A 80 -6.13 -20.18 -18.37
N THR A 81 -6.15 -20.09 -17.03
CA THR A 81 -6.73 -21.11 -16.15
C THR A 81 -8.22 -20.85 -15.95
N ARG A 82 -8.92 -21.84 -15.39
CA ARG A 82 -10.34 -21.68 -15.05
C ARG A 82 -10.53 -20.63 -13.95
N THR A 83 -11.65 -19.92 -13.99
CA THR A 83 -12.01 -18.90 -13.00
C THR A 83 -11.88 -19.38 -11.55
N GLU A 84 -12.26 -20.63 -11.26
CA GLU A 84 -12.20 -21.14 -9.88
C GLU A 84 -10.76 -21.29 -9.39
N VAL A 85 -9.84 -21.75 -10.23
CA VAL A 85 -8.42 -21.91 -9.88
C VAL A 85 -7.76 -20.55 -9.68
N MET A 86 -8.12 -19.55 -10.49
CA MET A 86 -7.67 -18.17 -10.29
C MET A 86 -8.25 -17.56 -9.02
N LEU A 87 -9.52 -17.83 -8.72
CA LEU A 87 -10.16 -17.36 -7.50
C LEU A 87 -9.49 -17.97 -6.26
N ASP A 88 -9.20 -19.26 -6.25
CA ASP A 88 -8.48 -19.93 -5.16
C ASP A 88 -7.10 -19.30 -4.92
N HIS A 89 -6.38 -18.95 -5.99
CA HIS A 89 -5.11 -18.23 -5.90
C HIS A 89 -5.30 -16.85 -5.24
N LEU A 90 -6.23 -16.04 -5.76
CA LEU A 90 -6.54 -14.72 -5.22
C LEU A 90 -6.96 -14.77 -3.75
N GLN A 91 -7.71 -15.81 -3.36
CA GLN A 91 -8.13 -16.03 -1.98
C GLN A 91 -6.94 -16.41 -1.08
N SER A 92 -5.99 -17.21 -1.58
CA SER A 92 -4.76 -17.56 -0.86
C SER A 92 -3.86 -16.35 -0.59
N LEU A 93 -3.93 -15.31 -1.43
CA LEU A 93 -3.18 -14.07 -1.28
C LEU A 93 -3.74 -13.14 -0.18
N LEU A 94 -4.94 -13.41 0.33
CA LEU A 94 -5.56 -12.57 1.37
C LEU A 94 -4.83 -12.63 2.71
N ILE A 95 -4.04 -13.69 2.95
CA ILE A 95 -3.23 -13.86 4.15
C ILE A 95 -1.75 -13.92 3.72
N ALA A 96 -0.97 -12.95 4.18
CA ALA A 96 0.46 -12.86 3.94
C ALA A 96 1.23 -12.95 5.27
N SER A 97 2.52 -13.26 5.20
CA SER A 97 3.42 -13.22 6.34
C SER A 97 4.17 -11.89 6.35
N LEU A 98 4.12 -11.19 7.49
CA LEU A 98 4.87 -9.97 7.77
C LEU A 98 5.57 -10.17 9.11
N ASP A 99 6.91 -10.10 9.12
CA ASP A 99 7.73 -10.27 10.33
C ASP A 99 7.42 -11.52 11.18
N GLY A 100 7.00 -12.60 10.51
CA GLY A 100 6.66 -13.88 11.14
C GLY A 100 5.20 -14.00 11.61
N GLU A 101 4.39 -12.96 11.43
CA GLU A 101 2.96 -12.98 11.74
C GLU A 101 2.11 -13.07 10.47
N GLU A 102 0.93 -13.68 10.59
CA GLU A 102 -0.06 -13.69 9.51
C GLU A 102 -0.89 -12.40 9.55
N VAL A 103 -0.92 -11.70 8.42
CA VAL A 103 -1.63 -10.42 8.27
C VAL A 103 -2.58 -10.46 7.08
N MET A 104 -3.71 -9.77 7.20
CA MET A 104 -4.62 -9.58 6.07
C MET A 104 -3.98 -8.66 5.04
N PHE A 105 -3.73 -9.18 3.84
CA PHE A 105 -3.12 -8.44 2.76
C PHE A 105 -4.17 -7.91 1.78
N ARG A 106 -4.26 -6.58 1.71
CA ARG A 106 -5.18 -5.86 0.81
C ARG A 106 -4.61 -5.71 -0.61
N PHE A 107 -4.16 -6.80 -1.23
CA PHE A 107 -3.55 -6.78 -2.57
C PHE A 107 -4.51 -6.30 -3.69
N TYR A 108 -5.82 -6.32 -3.43
CA TYR A 108 -6.84 -5.79 -4.34
C TYR A 108 -6.94 -4.26 -4.29
N ASP A 109 -6.26 -3.61 -3.34
CA ASP A 109 -6.12 -2.16 -3.25
C ASP A 109 -4.93 -1.72 -4.09
N ARG A 110 -5.22 -0.96 -5.15
CA ARG A 110 -4.22 -0.47 -6.12
C ARG A 110 -3.14 0.39 -5.48
N ASP A 111 -3.48 1.17 -4.46
CA ASP A 111 -2.53 2.05 -3.75
C ASP A 111 -1.59 1.25 -2.86
N VAL A 112 -1.90 -0.03 -2.64
CA VAL A 112 -1.06 -0.98 -1.90
C VAL A 112 -0.28 -1.85 -2.88
N ILE A 113 -0.93 -2.53 -3.82
CA ILE A 113 -0.25 -3.56 -4.62
C ILE A 113 0.68 -3.00 -5.70
N ILE A 114 0.35 -1.87 -6.32
CA ILE A 114 1.15 -1.34 -7.43
C ILE A 114 2.55 -0.92 -6.96
N PRO A 115 2.70 -0.15 -5.86
CA PRO A 115 4.04 0.16 -5.33
C PRO A 115 4.81 -1.10 -4.92
N ILE A 116 4.15 -2.08 -4.31
CA ILE A 116 4.78 -3.36 -3.92
C ILE A 116 5.30 -4.10 -5.16
N LEU A 117 4.48 -4.28 -6.21
CA LEU A 117 4.89 -4.97 -7.44
C LEU A 117 6.02 -4.24 -8.18
N ARG A 118 6.09 -2.91 -8.12
CA ARG A 118 7.19 -2.11 -8.69
C ARG A 118 8.52 -2.34 -7.98
N ALA A 119 8.50 -2.68 -6.69
CA ALA A 119 9.70 -2.99 -5.92
C ALA A 119 10.15 -4.45 -6.04
N MET A 120 9.31 -5.32 -6.60
CA MET A 120 9.64 -6.73 -6.79
C MET A 120 10.57 -6.94 -7.98
N ASP A 121 11.43 -7.95 -7.90
CA ASP A 121 12.11 -8.50 -9.07
C ASP A 121 11.17 -9.39 -9.92
N GLU A 122 11.64 -9.82 -11.09
CA GLU A 122 10.84 -10.65 -12.00
C GLU A 122 10.41 -11.98 -11.37
N ALA A 123 11.27 -12.61 -10.56
CA ALA A 123 10.96 -13.88 -9.92
C ALA A 123 9.89 -13.70 -8.83
N GLU A 124 9.96 -12.61 -8.07
CA GLU A 124 8.97 -12.21 -7.07
C GLU A 124 7.62 -11.91 -7.72
N VAL A 125 7.58 -11.14 -8.82
CA VAL A 125 6.35 -10.86 -9.59
C VAL A 125 5.74 -12.16 -10.10
N ASN A 126 6.55 -13.04 -10.71
CA ASN A 126 6.08 -14.33 -11.21
C ASN A 126 5.51 -15.21 -10.07
N HIS A 127 6.17 -15.23 -8.92
CA HIS A 127 5.72 -15.98 -7.75
C HIS A 127 4.39 -15.44 -7.19
N PHE A 128 4.25 -14.12 -7.11
CA PHE A 128 3.03 -13.47 -6.67
C PHE A 128 1.86 -13.73 -7.64
N LEU A 129 2.09 -13.57 -8.96
CA LEU A 129 1.04 -13.72 -9.96
C LEU A 129 0.53 -15.16 -10.09
N GLY A 130 1.36 -16.18 -9.80
CA GLY A 130 0.90 -17.57 -9.74
C GLY A 130 0.32 -18.06 -11.07
N ASN A 131 -1.01 -18.17 -11.17
CA ASN A 131 -1.73 -18.55 -12.40
C ASN A 131 -2.34 -17.37 -13.18
N ILE A 132 -2.08 -16.14 -12.74
CA ILE A 132 -2.46 -14.92 -13.44
C ILE A 132 -1.41 -14.67 -14.53
N ASN A 133 -1.84 -14.48 -15.77
CA ASN A 133 -0.95 -14.16 -16.89
C ASN A 133 -0.51 -12.70 -16.84
N GLN A 134 -1.44 -11.78 -16.62
CA GLN A 134 -1.14 -10.36 -16.49
C GLN A 134 -2.02 -9.70 -15.43
N LEU A 135 -1.43 -8.74 -14.73
CA LEU A 135 -2.11 -7.78 -13.87
C LEU A 135 -1.88 -6.38 -14.43
N VAL A 136 -2.95 -5.63 -14.64
CA VAL A 136 -2.95 -4.32 -15.29
C VAL A 136 -3.73 -3.30 -14.47
N ALA A 137 -3.19 -2.09 -14.37
CA ALA A 137 -3.84 -0.95 -13.73
C ALA A 137 -3.43 0.36 -14.42
N ILE A 138 -4.15 1.43 -14.15
CA ILE A 138 -3.79 2.79 -14.60
C ILE A 138 -3.10 3.49 -13.45
N ASP A 139 -1.83 3.86 -13.52
CA ASP A 139 -1.15 4.56 -12.43
C ASP A 139 -1.41 6.06 -12.46
N HIS A 140 -2.10 6.56 -11.42
CA HIS A 140 -2.44 7.97 -11.28
C HIS A 140 -1.26 8.83 -10.81
N HIS A 141 -0.16 8.22 -10.36
CA HIS A 141 1.04 8.97 -9.96
C HIS A 141 1.90 9.37 -11.16
N GLU A 142 1.74 8.70 -12.30
CA GLU A 142 2.52 8.92 -13.52
C GLU A 142 1.57 9.10 -14.73
N GLU A 143 1.00 10.29 -14.87
CA GLU A 143 0.25 10.71 -16.08
C GLU A 143 -0.85 9.73 -16.55
N ASP A 144 -1.50 9.01 -15.61
CA ASP A 144 -2.52 8.00 -15.89
C ASP A 144 -2.03 6.89 -16.85
N VAL A 145 -0.76 6.49 -16.76
CA VAL A 145 -0.16 5.47 -17.64
C VAL A 145 -0.68 4.07 -17.31
N LEU A 146 -0.90 3.26 -18.35
CA LEU A 146 -1.21 1.84 -18.22
C LEU A 146 0.04 1.05 -17.79
N ILE A 147 0.00 0.45 -16.61
CA ILE A 147 1.05 -0.43 -16.09
C ILE A 147 0.63 -1.88 -16.27
N THR A 148 1.58 -2.72 -16.68
CA THR A 148 1.38 -4.17 -16.85
C THR A 148 2.46 -4.95 -16.12
N PHE A 149 2.04 -5.87 -15.26
CA PHE A 149 2.89 -6.90 -14.69
C PHE A 149 2.51 -8.22 -15.36
N SER A 150 3.50 -8.91 -15.93
CA SER A 150 3.26 -10.16 -16.66
C SER A 150 3.95 -11.30 -15.95
N ASN A 151 3.28 -12.44 -15.91
CA ASN A 151 3.87 -13.69 -15.47
C ASN A 151 4.55 -14.38 -16.65
N THR A 152 5.87 -14.46 -16.59
CA THR A 152 6.73 -15.09 -17.60
C THR A 152 7.14 -16.52 -17.21
N SER A 153 6.67 -17.01 -16.06
CA SER A 153 6.97 -18.36 -15.59
C SER A 153 6.33 -19.42 -16.47
N CYS A 154 7.13 -20.41 -16.88
CA CYS A 154 6.66 -21.63 -17.54
C CYS A 154 6.37 -22.76 -16.54
N SER A 155 6.42 -22.49 -15.24
CA SER A 155 6.21 -23.50 -14.20
C SER A 155 4.73 -23.81 -14.03
N GLU A 156 4.40 -25.07 -13.75
CA GLU A 156 3.04 -25.44 -13.41
C GLU A 156 2.59 -24.75 -12.11
N PHE A 157 1.39 -24.18 -12.12
CA PHE A 157 0.80 -23.59 -10.93
C PHE A 157 0.32 -24.68 -9.97
N VAL A 158 0.79 -24.61 -8.72
CA VAL A 158 0.36 -25.49 -7.64
C VAL A 158 -0.18 -24.62 -6.51
N LEU A 159 -1.48 -24.77 -6.21
CA LEU A 159 -2.13 -24.06 -5.10
C LEU A 159 -1.48 -24.46 -3.77
N ARG A 160 -1.30 -23.48 -2.88
CA ARG A 160 -0.75 -23.65 -1.53
C ARG A 160 -1.82 -23.26 -0.55
N HIS A 161 -1.96 -24.05 0.50
CA HIS A 161 -2.97 -23.85 1.55
C HIS A 161 -2.41 -23.17 2.83
N GLY A 162 -1.12 -22.80 2.82
CA GLY A 162 -0.51 -21.98 3.87
C GLY A 162 -0.24 -20.56 3.37
N THR A 163 0.49 -19.77 4.15
CA THR A 163 0.87 -18.40 3.77
C THR A 163 1.52 -18.37 2.39
N TRP A 164 0.83 -17.79 1.40
CA TRP A 164 1.31 -17.75 0.03
C TRP A 164 2.44 -16.73 -0.12
N TRP A 165 2.20 -15.53 0.41
CA TRP A 165 3.06 -14.38 0.20
C TRP A 165 3.80 -14.01 1.49
N LYS A 166 5.12 -13.82 1.39
CA LYS A 166 5.93 -13.24 2.46
C LYS A 166 6.32 -11.83 2.05
N MET A 167 5.89 -10.85 2.83
CA MET A 167 6.30 -9.47 2.66
C MET A 167 7.73 -9.28 3.17
N LEU A 168 8.57 -8.69 2.33
CA LEU A 168 9.94 -8.32 2.65
C LEU A 168 10.05 -6.80 2.80
N PRO A 169 11.04 -6.29 3.57
CA PRO A 169 11.17 -4.85 3.80
C PRO A 169 11.22 -4.01 2.52
N HIS A 170 11.86 -4.50 1.45
CA HIS A 170 11.94 -3.77 0.20
C HIS A 170 10.60 -3.66 -0.54
N HIS A 171 9.67 -4.60 -0.34
CA HIS A 171 8.31 -4.51 -0.88
C HIS A 171 7.53 -3.35 -0.26
N LEU A 172 7.79 -3.06 1.01
CA LEU A 172 7.04 -2.07 1.79
C LEU A 172 7.65 -0.67 1.72
N ALA A 173 8.93 -0.56 1.37
CA ALA A 173 9.63 0.73 1.28
C ALA A 173 8.88 1.78 0.40
N PRO A 174 8.30 1.43 -0.76
CA PRO A 174 7.54 2.38 -1.58
C PRO A 174 6.24 2.88 -0.93
N LEU A 175 5.70 2.18 0.07
CA LEU A 175 4.47 2.56 0.77
C LEU A 175 4.70 3.61 1.86
N TYR A 176 5.95 4.02 2.07
CA TYR A 176 6.29 5.04 3.05
C TYR A 176 5.56 6.35 2.78
N ASN A 177 4.82 6.85 3.79
CA ASN A 177 4.09 8.11 3.72
C ASN A 177 4.56 9.05 4.83
N VAL A 178 5.23 10.13 4.44
CA VAL A 178 5.80 11.11 5.38
C VAL A 178 4.74 11.80 6.24
N ASN A 179 3.51 11.97 5.76
CA ASN A 179 2.43 12.56 6.55
C ASN A 179 1.96 11.61 7.66
N VAL A 180 1.84 10.32 7.34
CA VAL A 180 1.51 9.27 8.33
C VAL A 180 2.62 9.14 9.35
N HIS A 181 3.87 9.21 8.90
CA HIS A 181 5.03 9.21 9.79
C HIS A 181 5.00 10.43 10.75
N ALA A 182 4.82 11.64 10.21
CA ALA A 182 4.71 12.85 11.02
C ALA A 182 3.59 12.77 12.07
N ASN A 183 2.38 12.32 11.67
CA ASN A 183 1.26 12.12 12.61
C ASN A 183 1.59 11.10 13.72
N SER A 184 2.35 10.05 13.38
CA SER A 184 2.75 9.02 14.35
C SER A 184 3.74 9.57 15.37
N LEU A 185 4.70 10.39 14.92
CA LEU A 185 5.63 11.10 15.80
C LEU A 185 4.91 12.12 16.67
N GLU A 186 4.02 12.94 16.09
CA GLU A 186 3.26 13.94 16.84
C GLU A 186 2.48 13.30 17.98
N ARG A 187 1.74 12.21 17.70
CA ARG A 187 1.00 11.47 18.74
C ARG A 187 1.95 10.96 19.84
N ARG A 188 3.06 10.33 19.47
CA ARG A 188 4.05 9.83 20.44
C ARG A 188 4.66 10.95 21.26
N TRP A 189 4.92 12.12 20.66
CA TRP A 189 5.51 13.24 21.38
C TRP A 189 4.50 14.03 22.20
N TRP A 190 3.21 14.00 21.87
CA TRP A 190 2.16 14.46 22.79
C TRP A 190 2.16 13.62 24.08
N GLU A 191 2.43 12.32 23.99
CA GLU A 191 2.53 11.45 25.17
C GLU A 191 3.81 11.70 25.99
N LEU A 192 4.96 11.88 25.33
CA LEU A 192 6.27 11.97 25.99
C LEU A 192 6.72 13.40 26.33
N LEU A 193 6.36 14.37 25.49
CA LEU A 193 6.85 15.76 25.50
C LEU A 193 5.71 16.80 25.42
N PRO A 194 4.58 16.65 26.14
CA PRO A 194 3.41 17.52 25.96
C PRO A 194 3.72 19.00 26.17
N HIS A 195 4.63 19.33 27.10
CA HIS A 195 5.02 20.69 27.40
C HIS A 195 5.77 21.38 26.25
N LEU A 196 6.43 20.63 25.38
CA LEU A 196 7.09 21.18 24.19
C LEU A 196 6.07 21.42 23.08
N LEU A 197 5.19 20.45 22.82
CA LEU A 197 4.20 20.58 21.75
C LEU A 197 3.20 21.71 22.04
N GLN A 198 2.85 21.94 23.31
CA GLN A 198 2.00 23.08 23.72
C GLN A 198 2.58 24.45 23.37
N ARG A 199 3.90 24.56 23.18
CA ARG A 199 4.57 25.83 22.84
C ARG A 199 4.57 26.13 21.34
N LEU A 200 4.18 25.16 20.51
CA LEU A 200 4.11 25.32 19.06
C LEU A 200 2.68 25.64 18.63
N GLU A 201 2.53 26.59 17.71
CA GLU A 201 1.23 26.87 17.08
C GLU A 201 0.77 25.73 16.17
N SER A 202 1.71 25.07 15.49
CA SER A 202 1.44 23.97 14.57
C SER A 202 2.51 22.86 14.68
N PRO A 203 2.44 22.01 15.73
CA PRO A 203 3.40 20.93 15.95
C PRO A 203 3.58 20.04 14.72
N GLN A 204 2.46 19.63 14.12
CA GLN A 204 2.45 18.75 12.96
C GLN A 204 3.22 19.32 11.77
N GLN A 205 3.08 20.62 11.50
CA GLN A 205 3.79 21.26 10.38
C GLN A 205 5.31 21.30 10.65
N THR A 206 5.72 21.59 11.89
CA THR A 206 7.13 21.57 12.28
C THR A 206 7.75 20.18 12.08
N ILE A 207 7.04 19.12 12.50
CA ILE A 207 7.50 17.73 12.35
C ILE A 207 7.59 17.35 10.87
N LEU A 208 6.51 17.60 10.12
CA LEU A 208 6.41 17.23 8.72
C LEU A 208 7.49 17.91 7.86
N SER A 209 7.68 19.22 8.04
CA SER A 209 8.69 19.97 7.26
C SER A 209 10.12 19.49 7.54
N ALA A 210 10.42 19.14 8.80
CA ALA A 210 11.74 18.61 9.17
C ALA A 210 11.99 17.23 8.57
N LEU A 211 11.00 16.32 8.63
CA LEU A 211 11.07 15.02 7.98
C LEU A 211 11.27 15.16 6.47
N GLN A 212 10.47 15.99 5.80
CA GLN A 212 10.59 16.23 4.36
C GLN A 212 11.99 16.75 3.98
N SER A 213 12.49 17.76 4.68
CA SER A 213 13.81 18.33 4.40
C SER A 213 14.94 17.31 4.58
N ALA A 214 14.85 16.44 5.59
CA ALA A 214 15.85 15.40 5.80
C ALA A 214 15.80 14.32 4.71
N LEU A 215 14.60 13.91 4.29
CA LEU A 215 14.40 12.89 3.26
C LEU A 215 14.81 13.39 1.86
N GLU A 216 14.58 14.67 1.56
CA GLU A 216 15.08 15.30 0.32
C GLU A 216 16.62 15.26 0.23
N LYS A 217 17.30 15.29 1.38
CA LYS A 217 18.75 15.10 1.50
C LYS A 217 19.20 13.64 1.47
N ARG A 218 18.29 12.71 1.18
CA ARG A 218 18.52 11.25 1.14
C ARG A 218 18.99 10.65 2.47
N ASN A 219 18.64 11.29 3.59
CA ASN A 219 18.86 10.69 4.90
C ASN A 219 17.95 9.46 5.10
N SER A 220 18.37 8.55 5.97
CA SER A 220 17.51 7.45 6.42
C SER A 220 16.31 7.98 7.21
N TYR A 221 15.28 7.15 7.38
CA TYR A 221 14.10 7.51 8.19
C TYR A 221 14.48 7.85 9.64
N GLU A 222 15.40 7.09 10.22
CA GLU A 222 15.93 7.32 11.58
C GLU A 222 16.60 8.70 11.71
N VAL A 223 17.48 9.05 10.76
CA VAL A 223 18.11 10.38 10.74
C VAL A 223 17.06 11.48 10.50
N ALA A 224 16.03 11.22 9.69
CA ALA A 224 14.94 12.17 9.50
C ALA A 224 14.15 12.43 10.80
N GLU A 225 13.89 11.40 11.61
CA GLU A 225 13.26 11.56 12.94
C GLU A 225 14.14 12.41 13.87
N GLN A 226 15.46 12.22 13.84
CA GLN A 226 16.40 13.04 14.60
C GLN A 226 16.34 14.52 14.17
N HIS A 227 16.26 14.80 12.86
CA HIS A 227 16.04 16.15 12.34
C HIS A 227 14.72 16.75 12.84
N ALA A 228 13.64 15.95 12.92
CA ALA A 228 12.37 16.40 13.46
C ALA A 228 12.43 16.71 14.97
N LEU A 229 13.18 15.93 15.76
CA LEU A 229 13.46 16.24 17.16
C LEU A 229 14.25 17.54 17.32
N VAL A 230 15.27 17.75 16.50
CA VAL A 230 16.06 19.00 16.48
C VAL A 230 15.19 20.20 16.10
N ALA A 231 14.25 20.04 15.17
CA ALA A 231 13.28 21.07 14.81
C ALA A 231 12.41 21.46 16.01
N LEU A 232 11.88 20.46 16.72
CA LEU A 232 11.04 20.67 17.90
C LEU A 232 11.78 21.45 19.00
N VAL A 233 13.01 21.06 19.35
CA VAL A 233 13.76 21.76 20.41
C VAL A 233 14.24 23.14 19.98
N THR A 234 14.51 23.34 18.69
CA THR A 234 14.92 24.65 18.18
C THR A 234 13.73 25.61 18.17
N ALA A 235 12.57 25.15 17.70
CA ALA A 235 11.34 25.95 17.68
C ALA A 235 10.81 26.27 19.09
N THR A 236 11.14 25.45 20.09
CA THR A 236 10.76 25.66 21.48
C THR A 236 11.90 26.21 22.34
N ASP A 237 13.07 26.55 21.81
CA ASP A 237 14.22 27.01 22.60
C ASP A 237 14.49 26.11 23.83
N THR A 238 14.49 24.80 23.61
CA THR A 238 14.71 23.78 24.64
C THR A 238 16.12 23.18 24.50
N ALA A 239 16.75 22.85 25.62
CA ALA A 239 18.04 22.16 25.59
C ALA A 239 17.84 20.70 25.16
N LEU A 240 18.73 20.18 24.29
CA LEU A 240 18.65 18.77 23.86
C LEU A 240 18.77 17.79 25.03
N ASP A 241 19.51 18.18 26.08
CA ASP A 241 19.70 17.36 27.28
C ASP A 241 18.38 17.12 28.03
N ASP A 242 17.39 18.02 27.87
CA ASP A 242 16.06 17.87 28.48
C ASP A 242 15.24 16.73 27.84
N LEU A 243 15.63 16.28 26.63
CA LEU A 243 15.00 15.16 25.95
C LEU A 243 15.52 13.79 26.40
N SER A 244 16.68 13.72 27.06
CA SER A 244 17.34 12.45 27.37
C SER A 244 16.50 11.55 28.28
N HIS A 245 15.85 12.13 29.29
CA HIS A 245 15.04 11.36 30.22
C HIS A 245 13.69 10.92 29.61
N PRO A 246 12.87 11.80 29.00
CA PRO A 246 11.57 11.39 28.45
C PRO A 246 11.65 10.44 27.26
N LEU A 247 12.71 10.54 26.44
CA LEU A 247 12.89 9.71 25.25
C LEU A 247 13.86 8.54 25.48
N HIS A 248 14.43 8.40 26.68
CA HIS A 248 15.45 7.40 27.02
C HIS A 248 16.66 7.40 26.08
N LEU A 249 17.11 8.59 25.67
CA LEU A 249 18.23 8.71 24.74
C LEU A 249 19.53 8.24 25.38
N THR A 250 20.28 7.45 24.63
CA THR A 250 21.67 7.11 24.92
C THR A 250 22.57 8.33 24.73
N SER A 251 23.79 8.26 25.26
CA SER A 251 24.79 9.31 25.08
C SER A 251 25.19 9.50 23.61
N ASP A 252 25.15 8.43 22.81
CA ASP A 252 25.48 8.48 21.39
C ASP A 252 24.37 9.17 20.58
N GLU A 253 23.10 8.80 20.79
CA GLU A 253 21.94 9.47 20.16
C GLU A 253 21.89 10.96 20.52
N LEU A 254 22.18 11.32 21.78
CA LEU A 254 22.23 12.73 22.19
C LEU A 254 23.35 13.50 21.47
N LYS A 255 24.50 12.86 21.23
CA LYS A 255 25.61 13.46 20.50
C LYS A 255 25.26 13.67 19.02
N GLU A 256 24.55 12.72 18.41
CA GLU A 256 24.05 12.85 17.04
C GLU A 256 23.08 14.02 16.90
N LEU A 257 22.12 14.16 17.83
CA LEU A 257 21.19 15.30 17.84
C LEU A 257 21.93 16.65 17.96
N LYS A 258 22.97 16.71 18.79
CA LYS A 258 23.81 17.92 18.92
C LYS A 258 24.52 18.25 17.63
N ALA A 259 25.12 17.26 16.96
CA ALA A 259 25.79 17.44 15.68
C ALA A 259 24.81 17.93 14.57
N ILE A 260 23.59 17.39 14.55
CA ILE A 260 22.54 17.86 13.63
C ILE A 260 22.17 19.31 13.93
N LYS A 261 21.96 19.68 15.20
CA LYS A 261 21.62 21.06 15.60
C LYS A 261 22.72 22.06 15.24
N GLU A 262 23.98 21.68 15.42
CA GLU A 262 25.14 22.50 15.02
C GLU A 262 25.19 22.71 13.51
N SER A 263 24.81 21.72 12.71
CA SER A 263 24.79 21.85 11.23
C SER A 263 23.75 22.83 10.68
N TRP A 264 22.83 23.32 11.53
CA TRP A 264 21.82 24.31 11.14
C TRP A 264 22.27 25.76 11.41
N GLN A 265 23.41 25.95 12.09
CA GLN A 265 24.01 27.24 12.43
C GLN A 265 25.02 27.70 11.38
#